data_AF-A0A0S1TLW1-F1
#
_entry.id   AF-A0A0S1TLW1-F1
#
_cell.length_a   1.000
_cell.length_b   1.000
_cell.length_c   1.000
_cell.angle_alpha   90.00
_cell.angle_beta   90.00
_cell.angle_gamma   90.00
#
_symmetry.space_group_name_H-M   'P 1'
#
loop_
_entity.id
_entity.type
_entity.pdbx_description
1 polymer ?
#
loop_
_entity_poly.entity_id
_entity_poly.type
_entity_poly.pdbx_seq_one_letter_code
_entity_poly.pdbx_strand_id
1 'polypeptide(L)'
;MNINANLVAEPIFSSFEKDGETVEVVNFALVKKYGKGKEYINCAAYGEKVETAKDFVKGDLIHIFGYFKEREKDGKTYKNFLVKSYNKIEKKENKEEE
;
A
#
# COMPACT_ATOMS: atom_id res chain seq x y z
N MET A 1 11.47 5.37 -3.92
CA MET A 1 10.45 5.89 -4.86
C MET A 1 9.25 6.37 -4.07
N ASN A 2 8.67 7.51 -4.44
CA ASN A 2 7.50 8.12 -3.82
C ASN A 2 6.28 7.99 -4.74
N ILE A 3 5.14 7.56 -4.22
CA ILE A 3 3.90 7.37 -5.00
C ILE A 3 2.72 7.89 -4.17
N ASN A 4 1.89 8.73 -4.79
CA ASN A 4 0.56 9.08 -4.29
C ASN A 4 -0.48 8.30 -5.11
N ALA A 5 -1.32 7.51 -4.44
CA ALA A 5 -2.35 6.73 -5.09
C ALA A 5 -3.50 6.40 -4.13
N ASN A 6 -4.67 6.05 -4.67
CA ASN A 6 -5.84 5.75 -3.86
C ASN A 6 -5.88 4.29 -3.45
N LEU A 7 -6.29 4.00 -2.22
CA LEU A 7 -6.51 2.65 -1.74
C LEU A 7 -7.68 1.98 -2.47
N VAL A 8 -7.47 0.78 -3.00
CA VAL A 8 -8.48 0.05 -3.80
C VAL A 8 -9.54 -0.62 -2.92
N ALA A 9 -9.13 -1.17 -1.78
CA ALA A 9 -9.94 -1.90 -0.82
C ALA A 9 -9.26 -1.87 0.56
N GLU A 10 -9.97 -2.31 1.60
CA GLU A 10 -9.39 -2.43 2.95
C GLU A 10 -8.11 -3.29 2.96
N PRO A 11 -7.09 -2.93 3.76
CA PRO A 11 -5.87 -3.71 3.83
C PRO A 11 -6.09 -5.11 4.41
N ILE A 12 -5.32 -6.08 3.93
CA ILE A 12 -5.32 -7.46 4.42
C ILE A 12 -4.14 -7.65 5.36
N PHE A 13 -4.45 -8.00 6.61
CA PHE A 13 -3.48 -8.23 7.67
C PHE A 13 -3.20 -9.71 7.85
N SER A 14 -1.93 -10.07 8.02
CA SER A 14 -1.52 -11.43 8.36
C SER A 14 -0.19 -11.43 9.11
N SER A 15 0.28 -12.59 9.52
CA SER A 15 1.59 -12.79 10.10
C SER A 15 2.21 -14.10 9.61
N PHE A 16 3.52 -14.25 9.77
CA PHE A 16 4.24 -15.48 9.50
C PHE A 16 5.46 -15.61 10.41
N GLU A 17 5.88 -16.84 10.68
CA GLU A 17 7.11 -17.11 11.42
C GLU A 17 8.34 -16.99 10.52
N LYS A 18 9.36 -16.30 11.02
CA LYS A 18 10.66 -16.19 10.36
C LYS A 18 11.76 -16.12 11.42
N ASP A 19 12.73 -17.02 11.32
CA ASP A 19 13.90 -17.07 12.22
C ASP A 19 13.52 -17.15 13.72
N GLY A 20 12.37 -17.75 14.03
CA GLY A 20 11.83 -17.87 15.40
C GLY A 20 11.04 -16.64 15.89
N GLU A 21 10.83 -15.64 15.03
CA GLU A 21 10.04 -14.45 15.33
C GLU A 21 8.76 -14.39 14.48
N THR A 22 7.65 -14.00 15.11
CA THR A 22 6.41 -13.66 14.40
C THR A 22 6.57 -12.31 13.70
N VAL A 23 6.46 -12.30 12.38
CA VAL A 23 6.51 -11.09 11.55
C VAL A 23 5.11 -10.74 11.06
N GLU A 24 4.58 -9.61 11.51
CA GLU A 24 3.33 -9.05 10.99
C GLU A 24 3.54 -8.41 9.61
N VAL A 25 2.53 -8.54 8.75
CA VAL A 25 2.50 -7.96 7.42
C VAL A 25 1.11 -7.41 7.09
N VAL A 26 1.09 -6.27 6.40
CA VAL A 26 -0.12 -5.73 5.77
C VAL A 26 0.08 -5.68 4.26
N ASN A 27 -0.90 -6.20 3.54
CA ASN A 27 -0.96 -6.22 2.08
C ASN A 27 -2.12 -5.35 1.62
N PHE A 28 -1.86 -4.46 0.68
CA PHE A 28 -2.90 -3.59 0.12
C PHE A 28 -2.58 -3.23 -1.32
N ALA A 29 -3.62 -2.89 -2.09
CA ALA A 29 -3.48 -2.46 -3.46
C ALA A 29 -3.80 -0.97 -3.58
N LEU A 30 -2.93 -0.22 -4.25
CA LEU A 30 -3.19 1.15 -4.63
C LEU A 30 -3.53 1.23 -6.12
N VAL A 31 -4.35 2.21 -6.49
CA VAL A 31 -4.64 2.55 -7.87
C VAL A 31 -4.21 3.99 -8.16
N LYS A 32 -3.33 4.14 -9.14
CA LYS A 32 -2.94 5.43 -9.70
C LYS A 32 -3.66 5.62 -11.04
N LYS A 33 -4.42 6.71 -11.16
CA LYS A 33 -5.18 7.04 -12.38
C LYS A 33 -4.38 8.04 -13.21
N TYR A 34 -4.38 7.86 -14.54
CA TYR A 34 -3.78 8.80 -15.49
C TYR A 34 -4.67 8.93 -16.71
N GLY A 35 -5.36 10.07 -16.87
CA GLY A 35 -6.36 10.24 -17.93
C GLY A 35 -7.39 9.10 -17.90
N LYS A 36 -7.44 8.31 -18.98
CA LYS A 36 -8.32 7.13 -19.10
C LYS A 36 -7.72 5.82 -18.55
N GLY A 37 -6.42 5.80 -18.23
CA GLY A 37 -5.69 4.62 -17.76
C GLY A 37 -5.65 4.47 -16.23
N LYS A 38 -5.34 3.25 -15.78
CA LYS A 38 -5.14 2.91 -14.37
C LYS A 38 -3.91 2.01 -14.22
N GLU A 39 -3.11 2.27 -13.20
CA GLU A 39 -2.00 1.44 -12.77
C GLU A 39 -2.30 0.93 -11.36
N TYR A 40 -2.24 -0.40 -11.17
CA TYR A 40 -2.45 -1.04 -9.87
C TYR A 40 -1.10 -1.45 -9.27
N ILE A 41 -0.92 -1.16 -7.99
CA ILE A 41 0.35 -1.32 -7.29
C ILE A 41 0.08 -2.16 -6.04
N ASN A 42 0.55 -3.41 -6.07
CA ASN A 42 0.50 -4.28 -4.90
C ASN A 42 1.59 -3.87 -3.91
N CYS A 43 1.19 -3.55 -2.69
CA CYS A 43 2.06 -3.05 -1.64
C CYS A 43 2.11 -4.04 -0.47
N ALA A 44 3.29 -4.17 0.12
CA ALA A 44 3.49 -4.93 1.36
C ALA A 44 4.31 -4.11 2.34
N ALA A 45 3.87 -4.05 3.60
CA ALA A 45 4.59 -3.43 4.70
C ALA A 45 4.64 -4.37 5.91
N TYR A 46 5.72 -4.29 6.69
CA TYR A 46 6.04 -5.28 7.74
C TYR A 46 6.34 -4.61 9.07
N GLY A 47 6.10 -5.37 10.14
CA GLY A 47 6.37 -4.96 11.53
C GLY A 47 5.53 -3.75 11.94
N GLU A 48 6.14 -2.83 12.70
CA GLU A 48 5.49 -1.64 13.31
C GLU A 48 4.60 -0.81 12.38
N LYS A 49 4.83 -0.87 11.06
CA LYS A 49 4.01 -0.14 10.08
C LYS A 49 2.57 -0.64 10.06
N VAL A 50 2.36 -1.93 10.32
CA VAL A 50 1.05 -2.60 10.29
C VAL A 50 -0.01 -1.83 11.08
N GLU A 51 0.34 -1.28 12.25
CA GLU A 51 -0.60 -0.53 13.08
C GLU A 51 -1.19 0.67 12.34
N THR A 52 -0.36 1.45 11.64
CA THR A 52 -0.78 2.65 10.92
C THR A 52 -1.74 2.33 9.76
N ALA A 53 -1.64 1.13 9.16
CA ALA A 53 -2.55 0.75 8.08
C ALA A 53 -3.95 0.36 8.56
N LYS A 54 -4.17 0.14 9.86
CA LYS A 54 -5.50 -0.22 10.39
C LYS A 54 -6.53 0.89 10.20
N ASP A 55 -6.09 2.15 10.15
CA ASP A 55 -6.95 3.31 9.93
C ASP A 55 -7.24 3.59 8.44
N PHE A 56 -6.67 2.80 7.53
CA PHE A 56 -6.85 2.99 6.10
C PHE A 56 -8.17 2.40 5.64
N VAL A 57 -8.96 3.23 4.96
CA VAL A 57 -10.25 2.84 4.37
C VAL A 57 -10.21 2.98 2.86
N LYS A 58 -11.06 2.20 2.18
CA LYS A 58 -11.17 2.22 0.72
C LYS A 58 -11.33 3.65 0.20
N GLY A 59 -10.54 4.01 -0.80
CA GLY A 59 -10.56 5.33 -1.44
C GLY A 59 -9.59 6.36 -0.84
N ASP A 60 -9.02 6.09 0.34
CA ASP A 60 -8.03 6.98 0.96
C ASP A 60 -6.89 7.30 -0.01
N LEU A 61 -6.47 8.56 -0.03
CA LEU A 61 -5.28 8.97 -0.76
C LEU A 61 -4.06 8.68 0.13
N ILE A 62 -3.23 7.73 -0.28
CA ILE A 62 -2.06 7.31 0.50
C ILE A 62 -0.80 7.75 -0.24
N HIS A 63 0.12 8.38 0.49
CA HIS A 63 1.51 8.54 0.08
C HIS A 63 2.30 7.33 0.55
N ILE A 64 3.06 6.70 -0.34
CA ILE A 64 3.97 5.61 -0.01
C ILE A 64 5.40 5.94 -0.47
N PHE A 65 6.37 5.57 0.36
CA PHE A 65 7.79 5.57 0.02
C PHE A 65 8.36 4.15 0.15
N GLY A 66 9.12 3.72 -0.85
CA GLY A 66 9.69 2.38 -0.90
C GLY A 66 10.28 2.03 -2.26
N TYR A 67 10.29 0.74 -2.59
CA TYR A 67 10.86 0.23 -3.84
C TYR A 67 10.13 -1.04 -4.31
N PHE A 68 10.19 -1.31 -5.62
CA PHE A 68 9.72 -2.59 -6.15
C PHE A 68 10.71 -3.70 -5.83
N LYS A 69 10.19 -4.84 -5.37
CA LYS A 69 10.91 -6.10 -5.27
C LYS A 69 10.24 -7.11 -6.18
N GLU A 70 11.05 -7.72 -7.04
CA GLU A 70 10.61 -8.79 -7.91
C GLU A 70 11.00 -10.14 -7.31
N ARG A 71 10.12 -11.12 -7.47
CA ARG A 71 10.36 -12.51 -7.08
C ARG A 71 9.87 -13.41 -8.20
N GLU A 72 10.73 -14.31 -8.64
CA GLU A 72 10.32 -15.39 -9.51
C GLU A 72 9.82 -16.57 -8.68
N LYS A 73 8.68 -17.11 -9.06
CA LYS A 73 8.12 -18.34 -8.49
C LYS A 73 7.31 -19.05 -9.57
N ASP A 74 7.57 -20.33 -9.76
CA ASP A 74 6.86 -21.17 -10.72
C ASP A 74 6.82 -20.58 -12.15
N GLY A 75 7.95 -20.00 -12.60
CA GLY A 75 8.08 -19.35 -13.91
C GLY A 75 7.33 -18.02 -14.05
N LYS A 76 6.75 -17.48 -12.97
CA LYS A 76 6.07 -16.19 -12.94
C LYS A 76 6.88 -15.17 -12.16
N THR A 77 6.95 -13.95 -12.68
CA THR A 77 7.55 -12.80 -11.99
C THR A 77 6.46 -12.05 -11.22
N TYR A 78 6.60 -12.01 -9.89
CA TYR A 78 5.74 -11.23 -9.01
C TYR A 78 6.47 -9.95 -8.61
N LYS A 79 5.83 -8.81 -8.85
CA LYS A 79 6.37 -7.49 -8.51
C LYS A 79 5.51 -6.85 -7.44
N ASN A 80 6.09 -6.69 -6.24
CA ASN A 80 5.45 -6.00 -5.13
C ASN A 80 6.24 -4.76 -4.76
N PHE A 81 5.54 -3.71 -4.35
CA PHE A 81 6.15 -2.53 -3.76
C PHE A 81 6.35 -2.76 -2.26
N LEU A 82 7.60 -2.84 -1.82
CA LEU A 82 7.93 -2.93 -0.40
C LEU A 82 7.92 -1.53 0.19
N VAL A 83 6.96 -1.29 1.07
CA VAL A 83 6.76 0.03 1.67
C VAL A 83 7.68 0.21 2.87
N LYS A 84 8.42 1.31 2.88
CA LYS A 84 9.29 1.75 3.97
C LYS A 84 8.59 2.75 4.88
N SER A 85 7.75 3.62 4.33
CA SER A 85 6.86 4.49 5.08
C SER A 85 5.62 4.83 4.25
N TYR A 86 4.53 5.15 4.93
CA TYR A 86 3.33 5.67 4.31
C TYR A 86 2.60 6.63 5.24
N ASN A 87 1.78 7.49 4.64
CA ASN A 87 0.87 8.36 5.37
C ASN A 87 -0.41 8.54 4.55
N LYS A 88 -1.55 8.64 5.26
CA LYS A 88 -2.80 9.11 4.68
C LYS A 88 -2.67 10.60 4.39
N ILE A 89 -3.09 11.01 3.21
CA ILE A 89 -3.23 12.42 2.84
C ILE A 89 -4.70 12.77 3.05
N GLU A 90 -4.98 13.57 4.08
CA GLU A 90 -6.31 14.10 4.30
C GLU A 90 -6.65 15.10 3.19
N LYS A 91 -7.82 14.91 2.57
CA LYS A 91 -8.40 15.95 1.73
C LYS A 91 -8.95 17.01 2.67
N LYS A 92 -8.40 18.23 2.62
CA LYS A 92 -9.14 19.38 3.14
C LYS A 92 -10.40 19.50 2.30
N GLU A 93 -11.57 19.44 2.92
CA GLU A 93 -12.82 19.83 2.26
C GLU A 93 -12.67 21.29 1.86
N ASN A 94 -12.37 21.55 0.58
CA ASN A 94 -12.75 22.82 0.01
C ASN A 94 -14.28 22.77 -0.08
N LYS A 95 -14.94 23.36 0.91
CA LYS A 95 -16.29 23.87 0.69
C LYS A 95 -16.13 24.90 -0.42
N GLU A 96 -16.41 24.50 -1.65
CA GLU A 96 -16.75 25.45 -2.70
C GLU A 96 -18.00 26.14 -2.18
N GLU A 97 -17.82 27.37 -1.69
CA GLU A 97 -18.91 28.30 -1.39
C GLU A 97 -19.63 28.55 -2.72
N GLU A 98 -20.88 28.08 -2.82
CA GLU A 98 -21.86 28.55 -3.82
C GLU A 98 -22.29 29.98 -3.49
#